data_AF-A0AAJ4N0E3-F1
#
_entry.id   AF-A0AAJ4N0E3-F1
#
_cell.length_a   1.000
_cell.length_b   1.000
_cell.length_c   1.000
_cell.angle_alpha   90.00
_cell.angle_beta   90.00
_cell.angle_gamma   90.00
#
_symmetry.space_group_name_H-M   'P 1'
#
loop_
_entity.id
_entity.type
_entity.pdbx_description
1 polymer ?
#
loop_
_entity_poly.entity_id
_entity_poly.type
_entity_poly.pdbx_seq_one_letter_code
_entity_poly.pdbx_strand_id
1 'polypeptide(L)'
;MTEIFAHPEGCSHEEGLLHSDPQTSCLARMAVSSFANNMAKFLNDEMQRGTDPVVLLSSLMRFQVQTHACLATQLLKAPGHPKVVELYEHTLKTEYLEHADRIRRSARFYGAPI
;
A
#
# COMPACT_ATOMS: atom_id res chain seq x y z
N MET A 1 -3.66 16.62 5.35
CA MET A 1 -4.13 15.81 4.20
C MET A 1 -3.24 14.58 4.15
N THR A 2 -3.81 13.39 4.20
CA THR A 2 -3.05 12.14 4.17
C THR A 2 -2.55 11.86 2.75
N GLU A 3 -1.25 11.66 2.60
CA GLU A 3 -0.61 11.17 1.37
C GLU A 3 -0.22 9.70 1.56
N ILE A 4 -0.40 8.87 0.53
CA ILE A 4 -0.01 7.45 0.56
C ILE A 4 1.36 7.30 -0.10
N PHE A 5 2.34 6.84 0.69
CA PHE A 5 3.69 6.57 0.21
C PHE A 5 3.86 5.06 0.03
N ALA A 6 3.97 4.58 -1.21
CA ALA A 6 4.08 3.15 -1.49
C ALA A 6 5.51 2.66 -1.74
N HIS A 7 6.54 3.49 -1.50
CA HIS A 7 7.93 3.14 -1.85
C HIS A 7 8.71 2.55 -0.65
N PRO A 8 9.32 1.35 -0.78
CA PRO A 8 10.04 0.69 0.32
C PRO A 8 11.33 1.39 0.75
N GLU A 9 12.08 1.97 -0.19
CA GLU A 9 13.49 2.37 0.05
C GLU A 9 13.76 3.87 0.20
N GLY A 10 12.73 4.73 0.16
CA GLY A 10 12.95 6.18 0.16
C GLY A 10 13.63 6.73 -1.10
N CYS A 11 13.84 5.90 -2.13
CA CYS A 11 14.20 6.36 -3.47
C CYS A 11 13.16 7.34 -4.03
N SER A 12 13.63 8.29 -4.82
CA SER A 12 12.78 9.16 -5.62
C SER A 12 11.92 8.34 -6.58
N HIS A 13 10.82 8.95 -7.04
CA HIS A 13 9.91 8.31 -7.96
C HIS A 13 10.60 7.83 -9.26
N GLU A 14 11.54 8.63 -9.77
CA GLU A 14 12.32 8.34 -10.98
C GLU A 14 13.24 7.13 -10.78
N GLU A 15 13.91 7.04 -9.62
CA GLU A 15 14.75 5.89 -9.25
C GLU A 15 13.91 4.61 -9.12
N GLY A 16 12.71 4.70 -8.55
CA GLY A 16 11.78 3.57 -8.45
C GLY A 16 11.32 3.05 -9.81
N LEU A 17 10.98 3.95 -10.75
CA LEU A 17 10.54 3.57 -12.10
C LEU A 17 11.64 2.85 -12.90
N LEU A 18 12.89 3.31 -12.75
CA LEU A 18 14.06 2.79 -13.47
C LEU A 18 14.75 1.62 -12.76
N HIS A 19 14.19 1.15 -11.64
CA HIS A 19 14.78 0.08 -10.84
C HIS A 19 14.84 -1.25 -11.60
N SER A 20 15.93 -2.01 -11.41
CA SER A 20 16.16 -3.29 -12.11
C SER A 20 15.27 -4.43 -11.62
N ASP A 21 14.87 -4.41 -10.35
CA ASP A 21 13.85 -5.33 -9.82
C ASP A 21 12.45 -5.00 -10.36
N PRO A 22 11.77 -5.95 -11.04
CA PRO A 22 10.44 -5.75 -11.57
C PRO A 22 9.38 -5.44 -10.52
N GLN A 23 9.52 -5.93 -9.28
CA GLN A 23 8.55 -5.66 -8.23
C GLN A 23 8.64 -4.19 -7.80
N THR A 24 9.84 -3.68 -7.51
CA THR A 24 10.08 -2.27 -7.21
C THR A 24 9.59 -1.35 -8.33
N SER A 25 9.90 -1.67 -9.59
CA SER A 25 9.43 -0.87 -10.74
C SER A 25 7.91 -0.90 -10.89
N CYS A 26 7.26 -2.03 -10.61
CA CYS A 26 5.80 -2.13 -10.61
C CYS A 26 5.16 -1.34 -9.47
N LEU A 27 5.72 -1.45 -8.26
CA LEU A 27 5.29 -0.68 -7.09
C LEU A 27 5.40 0.83 -7.33
N ALA A 28 6.50 1.28 -7.96
CA ALA A 28 6.69 2.68 -8.32
C ALA A 28 5.61 3.16 -9.31
N ARG A 29 5.22 2.35 -10.30
CA ARG A 29 4.10 2.66 -11.20
C ARG A 29 2.75 2.71 -10.47
N MET A 30 2.50 1.78 -9.54
CA MET A 30 1.29 1.79 -8.73
C MET A 30 1.22 3.06 -7.86
N ALA A 31 2.35 3.47 -7.27
CA ALA A 31 2.46 4.63 -6.39
C ALA A 31 2.07 5.96 -7.06
N VAL A 32 2.32 6.11 -8.37
CA VAL A 32 1.97 7.33 -9.13
C VAL A 32 0.76 7.21 -10.02
N SER A 33 0.14 6.03 -10.02
CA SER A 33 -1.11 5.84 -10.73
C SER A 33 -2.24 6.61 -10.03
N SER A 34 -3.32 6.86 -10.78
CA SER A 34 -4.54 7.45 -10.21
C SER A 34 -5.14 6.63 -9.07
N PHE A 35 -4.81 5.33 -8.98
CA PHE A 35 -5.22 4.46 -7.89
C PHE A 35 -4.76 4.97 -6.51
N ALA A 36 -3.48 5.35 -6.38
CA ALA A 36 -2.94 5.88 -5.13
C ALA A 36 -3.61 7.20 -4.74
N ASN A 37 -3.78 8.11 -5.70
CA ASN A 37 -4.45 9.39 -5.49
C ASN A 37 -5.93 9.22 -5.08
N ASN A 38 -6.65 8.30 -5.72
CA ASN A 38 -8.05 8.02 -5.40
C ASN A 38 -8.20 7.38 -4.01
N MET A 39 -7.26 6.51 -3.61
CA MET A 39 -7.25 5.91 -2.28
C MET A 39 -6.97 6.97 -1.20
N ALA A 40 -6.01 7.88 -1.43
CA ALA A 40 -5.73 8.98 -0.52
C ALA A 40 -6.94 9.91 -0.38
N LYS A 41 -7.60 10.24 -1.49
CA LYS A 41 -8.84 11.03 -1.48
C LYS A 41 -9.94 10.35 -0.65
N PHE A 42 -10.20 9.07 -0.89
CA PHE A 42 -11.20 8.30 -0.14
C PHE A 42 -10.93 8.31 1.37
N LEU A 43 -9.68 8.09 1.79
CA LEU A 43 -9.27 8.17 3.20
C LEU A 43 -9.57 9.53 3.81
N ASN A 44 -9.20 10.61 3.13
CA ASN A 44 -9.43 11.97 3.63
C ASN A 44 -10.94 12.27 3.71
N ASP A 45 -11.73 11.84 2.73
CA ASP A 45 -13.18 12.03 2.72
C ASP A 45 -13.86 11.27 3.89
N GLU A 46 -13.40 10.05 4.21
CA GLU A 46 -13.88 9.27 5.37
C GLU A 46 -13.50 9.91 6.71
N MET A 47 -12.27 10.41 6.83
CA MET A 47 -11.86 11.16 8.02
C MET A 47 -12.70 12.42 8.23
N GLN A 48 -13.06 13.13 7.15
CA GLN A 48 -13.95 14.30 7.22
C GLN A 48 -15.39 13.92 7.62
N ARG A 49 -15.84 12.70 7.30
CA ARG A 49 -17.14 12.16 7.75
C ARG A 49 -17.15 11.77 9.23
N GLY A 50 -15.99 11.78 9.89
CA GLY A 50 -15.87 11.37 11.29
C GLY A 50 -15.82 9.85 11.49
N THR A 51 -15.44 9.09 10.46
CA THR A 51 -15.27 7.64 10.56
C THR A 51 -14.14 7.33 11.56
N ASP A 52 -14.38 6.39 12.48
CA ASP A 52 -13.37 5.94 13.44
C ASP A 52 -12.13 5.40 12.69
N PRO A 53 -10.90 5.85 13.03
CA PRO A 53 -9.69 5.44 12.32
C PRO A 53 -9.44 3.92 12.34
N VAL A 54 -9.79 3.23 13.44
CA VAL A 54 -9.60 1.77 13.53
C VAL A 54 -10.60 1.05 12.63
N VAL A 55 -11.84 1.52 12.58
CA VAL A 55 -12.86 1.02 11.63
C VAL A 55 -12.42 1.24 10.18
N LEU A 56 -11.92 2.44 9.86
CA LEU A 56 -11.45 2.78 8.52
C LEU A 56 -10.28 1.90 8.09
N LEU A 57 -9.25 1.76 8.94
CA LEU A 57 -8.06 0.95 8.65
C LEU A 57 -8.40 -0.54 8.53
N SER A 58 -9.23 -1.08 9.43
CA SER A 58 -9.64 -2.49 9.36
C SER A 58 -10.51 -2.79 8.12
N SER A 59 -11.35 -1.83 7.70
CA SER A 59 -12.14 -1.94 6.47
C SER A 59 -11.24 -1.92 5.24
N LEU A 60 -10.22 -1.06 5.21
CA LEU A 60 -9.23 -1.02 4.13
C LEU A 60 -8.44 -2.33 4.02
N MET A 61 -8.01 -2.91 5.14
CA MET A 61 -7.34 -4.22 5.14
C MET A 61 -8.21 -5.30 4.49
N ARG A 62 -9.50 -5.37 4.87
CA ARG A 62 -10.45 -6.34 4.29
C ARG A 62 -10.64 -6.09 2.79
N PHE A 63 -10.80 -4.84 2.38
CA PHE A 63 -10.95 -4.47 0.98
C PHE A 63 -9.73 -4.85 0.13
N GLN A 64 -8.52 -4.64 0.65
CA GLN A 64 -7.28 -5.03 0.00
C GLN A 64 -7.21 -6.54 -0.22
N VAL A 65 -7.51 -7.34 0.81
CA VAL A 65 -7.51 -8.81 0.71
C VAL A 65 -8.53 -9.30 -0.32
N GLN A 66 -9.76 -8.76 -0.29
CA GLN A 66 -10.82 -9.14 -1.21
C GLN A 66 -10.48 -8.77 -2.66
N THR A 67 -9.99 -7.56 -2.90
CA THR A 67 -9.59 -7.09 -4.23
C THR A 67 -8.45 -7.94 -4.79
N HIS A 68 -7.44 -8.21 -3.97
CA HIS A 68 -6.31 -9.05 -4.35
C HIS A 68 -6.75 -10.49 -4.67
N ALA A 69 -7.62 -11.08 -3.84
CA ALA A 69 -8.16 -12.42 -4.09
C ALA A 69 -8.92 -12.50 -5.42
N CYS A 70 -9.75 -11.49 -5.74
CA CYS A 70 -10.45 -11.42 -7.03
C CYS A 70 -9.52 -11.33 -8.24
N LEU A 71 -8.37 -10.67 -8.11
CA LEU A 71 -7.36 -10.61 -9.18
C LEU A 71 -6.58 -11.93 -9.28
N ALA A 72 -6.19 -12.49 -8.15
CA ALA A 72 -5.45 -13.76 -8.10
C ALA A 72 -6.24 -14.89 -8.76
N THR A 73 -7.55 -14.99 -8.51
CA THR A 73 -8.41 -16.02 -9.12
C THR A 73 -8.57 -15.88 -10.63
N GLN A 74 -8.43 -14.67 -11.19
CA GLN A 74 -8.48 -14.43 -12.63
C GLN A 74 -7.16 -14.71 -13.33
N LEU A 75 -6.05 -14.45 -12.64
CA LEU A 75 -4.71 -14.48 -13.23
C LEU A 75 -3.97 -15.80 -12.99
N LEU A 76 -4.38 -16.56 -11.97
CA LEU A 76 -3.69 -17.77 -11.54
C LEU A 76 -4.61 -18.98 -11.58
N LYS A 77 -3.99 -20.16 -11.73
CA LYS A 77 -4.66 -21.44 -11.60
C LYS A 77 -4.64 -21.89 -10.14
N ALA A 78 -5.50 -22.86 -9.80
CA ALA A 78 -5.63 -23.39 -8.44
C ALA A 78 -4.30 -23.76 -7.72
N PRO A 79 -3.25 -24.28 -8.38
CA PRO A 79 -1.95 -24.51 -7.71
C PRO A 79 -1.15 -23.23 -7.41
N GLY A 80 -1.40 -22.13 -8.11
CA GLY A 80 -0.73 -20.84 -7.90
C GLY A 80 -1.35 -20.00 -6.78
N HIS A 81 -2.62 -20.24 -6.43
CA HIS A 81 -3.31 -19.50 -5.37
C HIS A 81 -2.66 -19.65 -3.99
N PRO A 82 -2.28 -20.86 -3.52
CA PRO A 82 -1.62 -21.02 -2.22
C PRO A 82 -0.31 -20.22 -2.14
N LYS A 83 0.47 -20.20 -3.24
CA LYS A 83 1.75 -19.48 -3.24
C LYS A 83 1.57 -17.97 -3.10
N VAL A 84 0.51 -17.42 -3.69
CA VAL A 84 0.19 -16.00 -3.55
C VAL A 84 -0.27 -15.65 -2.13
N VAL A 85 -0.99 -16.54 -1.46
CA VAL A 85 -1.35 -16.35 -0.05
C VAL A 85 -0.10 -16.34 0.82
N GLU A 86 0.83 -17.29 0.63
CA GLU A 86 2.11 -17.32 1.36
C GLU A 86 2.92 -16.03 1.18
N LEU A 87 3.02 -15.54 -0.06
CA LEU A 87 3.74 -14.30 -0.35
C LEU A 87 3.06 -13.10 0.30
N TYR A 88 1.74 -13.02 0.25
CA TYR A 88 0.97 -11.95 0.88
C TYR A 88 1.16 -11.93 2.40
N GLU A 89 1.11 -13.11 3.05
CA GLU A 89 1.38 -13.23 4.49
C GLU A 89 2.81 -12.85 4.85
N HIS A 90 3.78 -13.25 4.04
CA HIS A 90 5.18 -12.91 4.24
C HIS A 90 5.37 -11.39 4.18
N THR A 91 4.88 -10.74 3.12
CA THR A 91 4.94 -9.29 2.96
C THR A 91 4.27 -8.55 4.11
N LEU A 92 3.11 -9.00 4.59
CA LEU A 92 2.47 -8.38 5.76
C LEU A 92 3.34 -8.46 7.02
N LYS A 93 4.04 -9.58 7.24
CA LYS A 93 4.88 -9.78 8.42
C LYS A 93 6.19 -9.00 8.35
N THR A 94 6.80 -8.89 7.17
CA THR A 94 8.11 -8.25 7.01
C THR A 94 7.99 -6.75 6.75
N GLU A 95 7.05 -6.32 5.90
CA GLU A 95 7.03 -4.94 5.43
C GLU A 95 6.13 -4.02 6.26
N TYR A 96 5.07 -4.51 6.90
CA TYR A 96 4.08 -3.62 7.49
C TYR A 96 4.66 -2.73 8.61
N LEU A 97 5.30 -3.34 9.61
CA LEU A 97 5.86 -2.60 10.74
C LEU A 97 7.08 -1.77 10.32
N GLU A 98 7.94 -2.35 9.49
CA GLU A 98 9.12 -1.65 8.99
C GLU A 98 8.75 -0.43 8.16
N HIS A 99 7.76 -0.55 7.27
CA HIS A 99 7.27 0.56 6.47
C HIS A 99 6.61 1.63 7.34
N ALA A 100 5.76 1.24 8.31
CA ALA A 100 5.16 2.20 9.24
C ALA A 100 6.24 3.00 10.00
N ASP A 101 7.30 2.32 10.45
CA ASP A 101 8.43 2.97 11.11
C ASP A 101 9.25 3.87 10.17
N ARG A 102 9.47 3.45 8.91
CA ARG A 102 10.11 4.28 7.88
C ARG A 102 9.33 5.57 7.64
N ILE A 103 8.01 5.49 7.49
CA ILE A 103 7.15 6.65 7.27
C ILE A 103 7.20 7.62 8.44
N ARG A 104 7.12 7.13 9.68
CA ARG A 104 7.25 7.96 10.89
C ARG A 104 8.58 8.70 10.97
N ARG A 105 9.68 8.08 10.52
CA ARG A 105 11.02 8.68 10.53
C ARG A 105 11.28 9.63 9.37
N SER A 106 10.45 9.60 8.33
CA SER A 106 10.62 10.48 7.17
C SER A 106 10.37 11.94 7.56
N ALA A 107 11.29 12.85 7.18
CA ALA A 107 11.23 14.28 7.51
C ALA A 107 9.92 14.96 7.03
N ARG A 108 9.19 14.36 6.09
CA ARG A 108 7.90 14.84 5.58
C ARG A 108 6.74 14.65 6.59
N PHE A 109 6.87 13.79 7.60
CA PHE A 109 5.85 13.58 8.63
C PHE A 109 5.96 14.51 9.84
N TYR A 110 7.08 15.24 10.00
CA TYR A 110 7.29 16.18 11.10
C TYR A 110 6.46 17.49 11.01
N GLY A 111 5.54 17.58 10.04
CA GLY A 111 4.64 18.74 9.85
C GLY A 111 3.14 18.42 9.91
N ALA A 112 2.73 17.18 10.14
CA ALA A 112 1.32 16.84 10.33
C ALA A 112 1.00 16.81 11.84
N PRO A 113 -0.02 17.55 12.32
CA PRO A 113 -0.38 17.51 13.74
C PRO A 113 -0.83 16.09 14.11
N ILE A 114 -0.40 15.65 15.30
CA ILE A 114 -0.88 14.44 15.96
C ILE A 114 -2.34 14.64 16.37
#